data_AF-A0A2E0Y0I9-F1
#
_entry.id   AF-A0A2E0Y0I9-F1
#
_cell.length_a   1.000
_cell.length_b   1.000
_cell.length_c   1.000
_cell.angle_alpha   90.00
_cell.angle_beta   90.00
_cell.angle_gamma   90.00
#
_symmetry.space_group_name_H-M   'P 1'
#
loop_
_entity.id
_entity.type
_entity.pdbx_description
1 polymer ?
#
loop_
_entity_poly.entity_id
_entity_poly.type
_entity_poly.pdbx_seq_one_letter_code
_entity_poly.pdbx_strand_id
1 'polypeptide(L)'
;MTLTTAIFPILAFGGIGTTEVIIILVIGLLIFGRRLPEVGRNVGRSLVEFKKGVKGIEDDIDKGGTQTSPKLSDQSVARHSEDVGSTADAMHAKSEEKPASD
;
A
#
# COMPACT_ATOMS: atom_id res chain seq x y z
N MET A 1 -38.93 -37.47 -24.91
CA MET A 1 -39.25 -36.90 -23.57
C MET A 1 -38.47 -37.57 -22.42
N THR A 2 -37.89 -38.76 -22.59
CA THR A 2 -37.18 -39.49 -21.53
C THR A 2 -35.73 -39.05 -21.28
N LEU A 3 -35.08 -38.43 -22.26
CA LEU A 3 -33.67 -38.02 -22.16
C LEU A 3 -33.45 -36.95 -21.08
N THR A 4 -34.40 -36.03 -20.94
CA THR A 4 -34.36 -34.98 -19.91
C THR A 4 -34.53 -35.57 -18.50
N THR A 5 -35.36 -36.61 -18.35
CA THR A 5 -35.66 -37.24 -17.06
C THR A 5 -34.56 -38.19 -16.59
N ALA A 6 -33.71 -38.72 -17.48
CA ALA A 6 -32.60 -39.61 -17.11
C ALA A 6 -31.35 -38.84 -16.65
N ILE A 7 -31.12 -37.64 -17.19
CA ILE A 7 -29.96 -36.80 -16.84
C ILE A 7 -30.22 -36.05 -15.51
N PHE A 8 -31.46 -35.64 -15.26
CA PHE A 8 -31.84 -34.89 -14.05
C PHE A 8 -31.54 -35.59 -12.71
N PRO A 9 -31.79 -36.90 -12.51
CA PRO A 9 -31.48 -37.57 -11.25
C PRO A 9 -29.99 -37.82 -11.04
N ILE A 10 -29.20 -37.96 -12.11
CA ILE A 10 -27.72 -38.01 -12.03
C ILE A 10 -27.21 -36.66 -11.49
N LEU A 11 -27.82 -35.55 -11.91
CA LEU A 11 -27.52 -34.21 -11.39
C LEU A 11 -28.07 -33.95 -9.97
N ALA A 12 -29.15 -34.62 -9.56
CA ALA A 12 -29.92 -34.25 -8.36
C ALA A 12 -29.71 -35.15 -7.14
N PHE A 13 -29.37 -36.43 -7.32
CA PHE A 13 -29.35 -37.42 -6.21
C PHE A 13 -27.96 -37.87 -5.77
N GLY A 14 -26.89 -37.42 -6.43
CA GLY A 14 -25.50 -37.83 -6.17
C GLY A 14 -24.61 -36.77 -5.50
N GLY A 15 -25.18 -35.78 -4.80
CA GLY A 15 -24.41 -34.63 -4.33
C GLY A 15 -23.83 -33.80 -5.50
N ILE A 16 -23.35 -32.60 -5.21
CA ILE A 16 -22.63 -31.83 -6.23
C ILE A 16 -21.24 -32.47 -6.37
N GLY A 17 -21.15 -33.46 -7.23
CA GLY A 17 -19.89 -34.07 -7.59
C GLY A 17 -19.04 -33.12 -8.43
N THR A 18 -17.74 -33.39 -8.48
CA THR A 18 -16.77 -32.60 -9.26
C THR A 18 -17.15 -32.58 -10.74
N THR A 19 -17.73 -33.68 -11.25
CA THR A 19 -18.20 -33.82 -12.63
C THR A 19 -19.33 -32.84 -12.96
N GLU A 20 -20.31 -32.70 -12.06
CA GLU A 20 -21.46 -31.81 -12.22
C GLU A 20 -21.01 -30.35 -12.25
N VAL A 21 -20.09 -29.97 -11.36
CA VAL A 21 -19.50 -28.62 -11.36
C VAL A 21 -18.79 -28.31 -12.68
N ILE A 22 -18.05 -29.28 -13.23
CA ILE A 22 -17.37 -29.12 -14.52
C ILE A 22 -18.38 -28.92 -15.66
N ILE A 23 -19.46 -29.71 -15.70
CA ILE A 23 -20.50 -29.57 -16.73
C ILE A 23 -21.14 -28.17 -16.67
N ILE A 24 -21.50 -27.70 -15.47
CA ILE A 24 -22.07 -26.37 -15.28
C ILE A 24 -21.06 -25.29 -15.69
N LEU A 25 -19.78 -25.45 -15.33
CA LEU A 25 -18.71 -24.54 -15.75
C LEU A 25 -18.59 -24.48 -17.28
N VAL A 26 -18.62 -25.61 -17.98
CA VAL A 26 -18.52 -25.65 -19.43
C VAL A 26 -19.72 -24.96 -20.09
N ILE A 27 -20.94 -25.21 -19.61
CA ILE A 27 -22.14 -24.53 -20.11
C ILE A 27 -22.08 -23.02 -19.84
N GLY A 28 -21.68 -22.64 -18.62
CA GLY A 28 -21.44 -21.24 -18.27
C GLY A 28 -20.38 -20.61 -19.17
N LEU A 29 -19.30 -21.31 -19.47
CA LEU A 29 -18.24 -20.83 -20.36
C LEU A 29 -18.71 -20.69 -21.80
N LEU A 30 -19.64 -21.51 -22.27
CA LEU A 30 -20.25 -21.35 -23.61
C LEU A 30 -21.16 -20.11 -23.66
N ILE A 31 -21.94 -19.85 -22.61
CA ILE A 31 -22.87 -18.70 -22.56
C ILE A 31 -22.10 -17.39 -22.36
N PHE A 32 -21.18 -17.35 -21.40
CA PHE A 32 -20.42 -16.15 -21.04
C PHE A 32 -19.16 -15.96 -21.90
N GLY A 33 -18.62 -17.04 -22.47
CA GLY A 33 -17.45 -17.01 -23.34
C GLY A 33 -16.25 -16.33 -22.69
N ARG A 34 -15.73 -15.32 -23.38
CA ARG A 34 -14.57 -14.53 -22.96
C ARG A 34 -14.84 -13.60 -21.77
N ARG A 35 -16.11 -13.39 -21.38
CA ARG A 35 -16.48 -12.49 -20.28
C ARG A 35 -16.19 -13.09 -18.91
N LEU A 36 -16.21 -14.42 -18.76
CA LEU A 36 -15.92 -15.11 -17.50
C LEU A 36 -14.53 -14.78 -16.91
N PRO A 37 -13.42 -14.91 -17.67
CA PRO A 37 -12.09 -14.57 -17.17
C PRO A 37 -11.90 -13.07 -16.93
N GLU A 38 -12.61 -12.22 -17.68
CA GLU A 38 -12.60 -10.77 -17.49
C GLU A 38 -13.30 -10.38 -16.17
N VAL A 39 -14.49 -10.93 -15.91
CA VAL A 39 -15.22 -10.76 -14.65
C VAL A 39 -14.40 -11.32 -13.49
N GLY A 40 -13.81 -12.51 -13.63
CA GLY A 40 -12.96 -13.11 -12.60
C GLY A 40 -11.73 -12.25 -12.25
N ARG A 41 -11.10 -11.62 -13.25
CA ARG A 41 -9.99 -10.67 -13.03
C ARG A 41 -10.47 -9.44 -12.27
N ASN A 42 -11.62 -8.88 -12.64
CA ASN A 42 -12.18 -7.68 -12.00
C ASN A 42 -12.58 -7.96 -10.54
N VAL A 43 -13.24 -9.08 -10.29
CA VAL A 43 -13.59 -9.54 -8.93
C VAL A 43 -12.33 -9.85 -8.13
N GLY A 44 -11.33 -10.49 -8.73
CA GLY A 44 -10.06 -10.80 -8.08
C GLY A 44 -9.30 -9.55 -7.63
N ARG A 45 -9.28 -8.49 -8.45
CA ARG A 45 -8.72 -7.18 -8.06
C ARG A 45 -9.46 -6.59 -6.87
N SER A 46 -10.80 -6.57 -6.91
CA SER A 46 -11.64 -6.09 -5.81
C SER A 46 -11.38 -6.86 -4.51
N LEU A 47 -11.28 -8.19 -4.56
CA LEU A 47 -11.01 -9.02 -3.38
C LEU A 47 -9.60 -8.77 -2.81
N VAL A 48 -8.60 -8.52 -3.67
CA VAL A 48 -7.23 -8.19 -3.24
C VAL A 48 -7.19 -6.82 -2.54
N GLU A 49 -7.85 -5.81 -3.10
CA GLU A 49 -7.93 -4.47 -2.50
C GLU A 49 -8.75 -4.48 -1.21
N PHE A 50 -9.87 -5.20 -1.18
CA PHE A 50 -10.66 -5.43 0.03
C PHE A 50 -9.81 -6.08 1.13
N LYS A 51 -9.05 -7.14 0.81
CA LYS A 51 -8.17 -7.80 1.78
C LYS A 51 -7.07 -6.87 2.30
N LYS A 52 -6.53 -5.98 1.46
CA LYS A 52 -5.54 -4.97 1.88
C LYS A 52 -6.17 -3.93 2.81
N GLY A 53 -7.38 -3.46 2.49
CA GLY A 53 -8.12 -2.53 3.33
C GLY A 53 -8.43 -3.11 4.72
N VAL A 54 -8.95 -4.34 4.76
CA VAL A 54 -9.24 -5.04 6.02
C VAL A 54 -7.97 -5.21 6.86
N LYS A 55 -6.86 -5.65 6.25
CA LYS A 55 -5.56 -5.77 6.95
C LYS A 55 -5.03 -4.44 7.47
N GLY A 56 -5.18 -3.36 6.70
CA GLY A 56 -4.77 -2.02 7.14
C GLY A 56 -5.56 -1.57 8.36
N ILE A 57 -6.86 -1.89 8.42
CA ILE A 57 -7.71 -1.58 9.57
C ILE A 57 -7.31 -2.40 10.80
N GLU A 58 -7.02 -3.69 10.66
CA GLU A 58 -6.50 -4.52 11.77
C GLU A 58 -5.14 -4.00 12.26
N ASP A 59 -4.22 -3.65 11.35
CA ASP A 59 -2.93 -3.06 11.70
C ASP A 59 -3.10 -1.69 12.40
N ASP A 60 -4.07 -0.87 11.99
CA ASP A 60 -4.35 0.45 12.58
C ASP A 60 -5.02 0.35 13.97
N ILE A 61 -5.85 -0.68 14.18
CA ILE A 61 -6.48 -0.99 15.47
C ILE A 61 -5.44 -1.54 16.45
N ASP A 62 -4.54 -2.41 16.00
CA ASP A 62 -3.48 -2.99 16.83
C ASP A 62 -2.36 -1.98 17.15
N LYS A 63 -2.11 -1.01 16.27
CA LYS A 63 -1.02 -0.03 16.44
C LYS A 63 -1.41 1.29 17.11
N GLY A 64 -2.67 1.47 17.52
CA GLY A 64 -3.06 2.61 18.36
C GLY A 64 -2.62 3.96 17.80
N GLY A 65 -3.21 4.35 16.66
CA GLY A 65 -3.23 5.71 16.11
C GLY A 65 -2.00 6.58 16.34
N THR A 66 -0.97 6.48 15.48
CA THR A 66 0.03 7.54 15.26
C THR A 66 0.85 7.23 13.99
N GLN A 67 0.67 8.12 13.00
CA GLN A 67 1.51 8.41 11.81
C GLN A 67 1.37 7.56 10.53
N THR A 68 0.90 8.23 9.48
CA THR A 68 1.66 8.28 8.22
C THR A 68 1.46 9.64 7.54
N SER A 69 2.34 10.60 7.86
CA SER A 69 2.52 11.77 7.01
C SER A 69 3.34 11.37 5.76
N PRO A 70 2.99 11.86 4.57
CA PRO A 70 3.71 11.55 3.33
C PRO A 70 5.20 11.89 3.45
N LYS A 71 6.06 10.96 3.01
CA LYS A 71 7.50 11.18 2.85
C LYS A 71 7.71 12.41 1.96
N LEU A 72 8.10 13.54 2.56
CA LEU A 72 8.80 14.61 1.85
C LEU A 72 10.22 14.11 1.56
N SER A 73 10.39 13.57 0.36
CA SER A 73 11.68 13.54 -0.30
C SER A 73 12.02 14.97 -0.74
N ASP A 74 12.63 15.75 0.14
CA ASP A 74 13.46 16.88 -0.27
C ASP A 74 14.58 17.10 0.74
N GLN A 75 15.46 16.11 0.83
CA GLN A 75 16.76 16.23 1.50
C GLN A 75 17.81 16.55 0.44
N SER A 76 17.76 17.77 -0.09
CA SER A 76 18.92 18.46 -0.68
C SER A 76 19.48 19.46 0.35
N VAL A 77 19.76 18.97 1.55
CA VAL A 77 20.58 19.68 2.55
C VAL A 77 22.02 19.21 2.35
N ALA A 78 22.72 19.91 1.47
CA ALA A 78 24.16 19.79 1.31
C ALA A 78 24.79 21.17 1.21
N ARG A 79 24.77 21.94 2.32
CA ARG A 79 25.77 22.97 2.73
C ARG A 79 25.65 23.16 4.24
N HIS A 80 26.44 22.41 5.01
CA HIS A 80 27.76 22.84 5.50
C HIS A 80 27.62 24.04 6.47
N SER A 81 27.29 23.68 7.70
CA SER A 81 27.48 24.49 8.90
C SER A 81 28.96 24.44 9.29
N GLU A 82 29.68 25.51 9.04
CA GLU A 82 30.93 25.81 9.74
C GLU A 82 30.61 26.69 10.94
N ASP A 83 31.00 26.14 12.09
CA ASP A 83 31.64 26.81 13.22
C ASP A 83 30.90 27.95 13.94
N VAL A 84 30.46 27.58 15.15
CA VAL A 84 29.99 28.44 16.23
C VAL A 84 31.18 28.79 17.12
N GLY A 85 31.46 30.08 17.31
CA GLY A 85 32.28 30.49 18.44
C GLY A 85 32.89 31.89 18.34
N SER A 86 32.69 32.67 19.40
CA SER A 86 33.51 33.84 19.75
C SER A 86 33.10 35.19 19.15
N THR A 87 31.92 35.68 19.55
CA THR A 87 31.67 37.14 19.65
C THR A 87 31.19 37.48 21.05
N ALA A 88 32.10 37.35 22.02
CA ALA A 88 32.03 37.98 23.33
C ALA A 88 33.40 37.81 23.96
N ASP A 89 34.31 38.79 23.82
CA ASP A 89 35.27 39.20 24.85
C ASP A 89 36.32 40.18 24.27
N ALA A 90 36.67 41.18 25.08
CA ALA A 90 37.68 42.23 24.89
C ALA A 90 37.36 43.32 23.84
N MET A 91 37.00 44.57 24.16
CA MET A 91 37.06 45.36 25.40
C MET A 91 38.46 45.54 26.03
N HIS A 92 39.50 45.87 25.25
CA HIS A 92 40.57 46.76 25.72
C HIS A 92 41.48 47.23 24.57
N ALA A 93 41.33 48.48 24.14
CA ALA A 93 42.32 49.17 23.33
C ALA A 93 42.41 50.62 23.81
N LYS A 94 43.22 50.84 24.85
CA LYS A 94 43.71 52.17 25.21
C LYS A 94 45.04 52.05 25.95
N SER A 95 46.04 52.76 25.41
CA SER A 95 47.21 53.31 26.11
C SER A 95 48.43 52.40 26.34
N GLU A 96 49.31 52.40 25.34
CA GLU A 96 50.75 52.70 25.45
C GLU A 96 51.01 53.60 24.22
N GLU A 97 51.68 54.74 24.21
CA GLU A 97 52.58 55.44 25.13
C GLU A 97 52.75 56.87 24.55
N LYS A 98 52.84 57.92 25.39
CA LYS A 98 53.27 59.28 25.02
C LYS A 98 54.46 59.62 25.91
N PRO A 99 55.65 59.92 25.37
CA PRO A 99 56.22 61.30 25.34
C PRO A 99 57.04 61.56 24.04
N ALA A 100 56.89 62.67 23.30
CA ALA A 100 57.46 64.02 23.48
C ALA A 100 58.99 64.18 23.21
N SER A 101 59.34 65.30 22.54
CA SER A 101 60.66 65.92 22.24
C SER A 101 61.60 65.11 21.31
N ASP A 102 62.19 65.63 20.23
CA ASP A 102 62.73 66.96 19.88
C ASP A 102 62.56 67.25 18.36
#